data_AF-A0A0A7HS12-F1
#
_entry.id   AF-A0A0A7HS12-F1
#
_cell.length_a   1.000
_cell.length_b   1.000
_cell.length_c   1.000
_cell.angle_alpha   90.00
_cell.angle_beta   90.00
_cell.angle_gamma   90.00
#
_symmetry.space_group_name_H-M   'P 1'
#
loop_
_entity.id
_entity.type
_entity.pdbx_description
1 polymer ?
#
loop_
_entity_poly.entity_id
_entity_poly.type
_entity_poly.pdbx_seq_one_letter_code
_entity_poly.pdbx_strand_id
1 'polypeptide(L)' 'TNCLAPLAKVINDRFGIVEGLMTTVHSITATQKTVDGPSSKDWRGGRAASFNIIPSSTGAAK' A
#
# COMPACT_ATOMS: atom_id res chain seq x y z
N THR A 1 -6.25 -0.98 -5.56
CA THR A 1 -6.83 -1.36 -6.86
C THR A 1 -7.74 -0.28 -7.41
N ASN A 2 -8.87 0.06 -6.76
CA ASN A 2 -9.85 1.02 -7.31
C ASN A 2 -9.29 2.42 -7.61
N CYS A 3 -8.31 2.91 -6.84
CA CYS A 3 -7.66 4.18 -7.13
C CYS A 3 -6.70 4.09 -8.33
N LEU A 4 -5.91 3.01 -8.42
CA LEU A 4 -4.90 2.83 -9.47
C LEU A 4 -5.53 2.44 -10.83
N ALA A 5 -6.54 1.57 -10.83
CA ALA A 5 -7.06 0.94 -12.05
C ALA A 5 -7.61 1.93 -13.10
N PRO A 6 -8.41 2.95 -12.73
CA PRO A 6 -8.90 3.94 -13.71
C PRO A 6 -7.76 4.73 -14.36
N LEU A 7 -6.75 5.11 -13.57
CA LEU A 7 -5.58 5.83 -14.06
C LEU A 7 -4.74 4.96 -15.01
N ALA A 8 -4.44 3.74 -14.60
CA ALA A 8 -3.69 2.78 -15.40
C ALA A 8 -4.38 2.50 -16.74
N LYS A 9 -5.72 2.37 -16.74
CA LYS A 9 -6.51 2.20 -17.96
C LYS A 9 -6.33 3.36 -18.94
N VAL A 10 -6.47 4.61 -18.47
CA VAL A 10 -6.36 5.79 -19.34
C VAL A 10 -4.97 5.89 -19.97
N ILE A 11 -3.92 5.65 -19.18
CA ILE A 11 -2.54 5.71 -19.67
C ILE A 11 -2.29 4.57 -20.67
N ASN A 12 -2.73 3.36 -20.35
CA ASN A 12 -2.54 2.20 -21.23
C ASN A 12 -3.27 2.35 -22.56
N ASP A 13 -4.53 2.81 -22.55
CA ASP A 13 -5.34 2.97 -23.76
C ASP A 13 -4.80 4.06 -24.70
N ARG A 14 -4.00 5.01 -24.18
CA ARG A 14 -3.47 6.15 -24.96
C ARG A 14 -2.01 5.99 -25.35
N PHE A 15 -1.20 5.37 -24.49
CA PHE A 15 0.25 5.36 -24.63
C PHE A 15 0.84 3.94 -24.58
N GLY A 16 0.08 2.95 -24.11
CA GLY A 16 0.57 1.60 -23.83
C GLY A 16 1.49 1.57 -22.60
N ILE A 17 1.15 0.75 -21.60
CA ILE A 17 2.03 0.53 -20.44
C ILE A 17 2.83 -0.75 -20.69
N VAL A 18 4.15 -0.64 -20.79
CA VAL A 18 5.06 -1.79 -20.90
C VAL A 18 5.33 -2.40 -19.52
N GLU A 19 5.61 -1.55 -18.53
CA GLU A 19 5.84 -1.93 -17.14
C GLU A 19 5.47 -0.78 -16.19
N GLY A 20 5.23 -1.08 -14.92
CA GLY A 20 4.91 -0.08 -13.92
C GLY A 20 5.15 -0.57 -12.50
N LEU A 21 5.71 0.31 -11.67
CA LEU A 21 5.85 0.12 -10.23
C LEU A 21 4.99 1.15 -9.52
N MET A 22 4.26 0.73 -8.48
CA MET A 22 3.37 1.59 -7.71
C MET A 22 3.77 1.58 -6.24
N THR A 23 3.80 2.76 -5.63
CA THR A 23 3.82 2.94 -4.18
C THR A 23 2.56 3.68 -3.77
N THR A 24 1.92 3.27 -2.68
CA THR A 24 0.81 4.00 -2.07
C THR A 24 1.24 4.51 -0.70
N VAL A 25 1.07 5.82 -0.48
CA VAL A 25 1.12 6.40 0.86
C VAL A 25 -0.29 6.28 1.42
N HIS A 26 -0.48 5.37 2.36
CA HIS A 26 -1.79 4.99 2.85
C HIS A 26 -2.00 5.43 4.30
N SER A 27 -3.21 5.90 4.61
CA SER A 27 -3.60 6.28 5.97
C SER A 27 -3.64 5.07 6.92
N ILE A 28 -3.58 5.36 8.23
CA ILE A 28 -3.69 4.34 9.27
C ILE A 28 -5.04 3.60 9.15
N THR A 29 -5.00 2.29 9.35
CA THR A 29 -6.19 1.42 9.38
C THR A 29 -6.29 0.67 10.72
N ALA A 30 -7.46 0.07 10.99
CA ALA A 30 -7.74 -0.60 12.26
C ALA A 30 -6.87 -1.84 12.54
N THR A 31 -6.15 -2.37 11.56
CA THR A 31 -5.26 -3.52 11.76
C THR A 31 -3.93 -3.13 12.42
N GLN A 32 -3.53 -1.86 12.30
CA GLN A 32 -2.30 -1.32 12.87
C GLN A 32 -2.46 -0.98 14.34
N LYS A 33 -1.34 -0.87 15.08
CA LYS A 33 -1.33 -0.73 16.54
C LYS A 33 -1.03 0.70 16.98
N THR A 34 -1.63 1.13 18.09
CA THR A 34 -1.37 2.45 18.70
C THR A 34 0.03 2.52 19.32
N VAL A 35 0.50 1.40 19.88
CA VAL A 35 1.84 1.20 20.44
C VAL A 35 2.46 -0.07 19.85
N ASP A 36 3.77 -0.25 20.02
CA ASP A 36 4.46 -1.45 19.54
C ASP A 36 3.84 -2.72 20.15
N GLY A 37 3.48 -3.68 19.30
CA GLY A 37 2.84 -4.93 19.74
C GLY A 37 2.91 -6.05 18.69
N PRO A 38 2.49 -7.27 19.07
CA PRO A 38 2.58 -8.43 18.19
C PRO A 38 1.73 -8.28 16.93
N SER A 39 2.34 -8.59 15.78
CA SER A 39 1.65 -8.75 14.50
C SER A 39 2.23 -9.98 13.79
N SER A 40 1.48 -11.08 13.85
CA SER A 40 1.96 -12.41 13.43
C SER A 40 2.20 -12.55 11.92
N LYS A 41 1.47 -11.76 11.12
CA LYS A 41 1.57 -11.81 9.65
C LYS A 41 2.49 -10.75 9.06
N ASP A 42 2.75 -9.66 9.79
CA ASP A 42 3.59 -8.56 9.35
C ASP A 42 4.22 -7.88 10.56
N TRP A 43 5.50 -8.18 10.82
CA TRP A 43 6.22 -7.64 11.97
C TRP A 43 6.33 -6.12 11.94
N ARG A 44 6.39 -5.51 10.74
CA ARG A 44 6.47 -4.05 10.58
C ARG A 44 5.13 -3.39 10.93
N GLY A 45 4.02 -4.03 10.57
CA GLY A 45 2.67 -3.59 10.93
C GLY A 45 2.37 -3.60 12.44
N GLY A 46 3.20 -4.26 13.24
CA GLY A 46 3.10 -4.26 14.70
C GLY A 46 3.66 -3.00 15.37
N ARG A 47 4.36 -2.12 14.64
CA ARG A 47 4.93 -0.89 15.19
C ARG A 47 3.86 0.20 15.40
N ALA A 48 4.12 1.11 16.35
CA ALA A 48 3.22 2.22 16.68
C ALA A 48 2.90 3.08 15.44
N ALA A 49 1.65 3.02 14.98
CA ALA A 49 1.24 3.48 13.66
C ALA A 49 1.39 4.99 13.44
N SER A 50 1.15 5.79 14.48
CA SER A 50 1.18 7.27 14.39
C SER A 50 2.59 7.87 14.49
N PHE A 51 3.61 7.04 14.77
CA PHE A 51 4.98 7.50 15.03
C PHE A 51 6.01 6.94 14.05
N ASN A 52 5.57 6.15 13.06
CA ASN A 52 6.47 5.46 12.13
C ASN A 52 5.97 5.56 10.69
N ILE A 53 6.92 5.62 9.75
CA ILE A 53 6.65 5.25 8.35
C ILE A 53 6.83 3.74 8.26
N ILE A 54 5.78 3.01 7.87
CA ILE A 54 5.75 1.55 7.90
C ILE A 54 5.65 1.01 6.46
N PRO A 55 6.73 0.42 5.91
CA PRO A 55 6.66 -0.26 4.63
C PRO A 55 5.81 -1.53 4.75
N SER A 56 4.83 -1.71 3.85
CA SER A 56 3.96 -2.90 3.81
C SER A 56 3.75 -3.39 2.39
N SER A 57 3.48 -4.67 2.22
CA SER A 57 3.19 -5.29 0.93
C SER A 57 1.72 -5.12 0.56
N THR A 58 1.42 -4.94 -0.73
CA THR A 58 0.04 -4.92 -1.23
C THR A 58 -0.06 -5.59 -2.60
N GLY A 59 -1.12 -6.37 -2.81
CA GLY A 59 -1.47 -6.93 -4.12
C GLY A 59 -2.22 -5.96 -5.03
N ALA A 60 -2.42 -4.71 -4.60
CA ALA A 60 -3.28 -3.74 -5.29
C ALA A 60 -2.84 -3.35 -6.71
N ALA A 61 -1.57 -3.59 -7.06
CA ALA A 61 -0.97 -3.32 -8.35
C ALA A 61 -0.59 -4.59 -9.12
N LYS A 62 -0.86 -5.77 -8.55
CA LYS A 62 -0.64 -7.06 -9.22
C LYS A 62 -1.77 -7.36 -10.20
#